data_AF-A0A4V1LRL1-F1
#
_entry.id   AF-A0A4V1LRL1-F1
#
_cell.length_a   1.000
_cell.length_b   1.000
_cell.length_c   1.000
_cell.angle_alpha   90.00
_cell.angle_beta   90.00
_cell.angle_gamma   90.00
#
_symmetry.space_group_name_H-M   'P 1'
#
loop_
_entity.id
_entity.type
_entity.pdbx_description
1 polymer ?
#
loop_
_entity_poly.entity_id
_entity_poly.type
_entity_poly.pdbx_seq_one_letter_code
_entity_poly.pdbx_strand_id
1 'polypeptide(L)'
;MSETFDSTVFFEKEYEKELKVKEDINNNITNILTMLAFNLTIFSYLIINIPLLEIRNYDDTIAFIVVYLFGWCFIIYSLNIFIHFYNYYSDNCLYKKIPYSDKLNEYFKSLEEYEEKEKYINEYLLSFYIDASTWNSKINEYRSDLQYKIRKLLFINFIILIIIFIAYYVIMNGELNIYTIKIKE
;
A
#
# COMPACT_ATOMS: atom_id res chain seq x y z
N MET A 1 11.49 -44.01 16.22
CA MET A 1 12.26 -42.76 16.12
C MET A 1 11.24 -41.65 16.05
N SER A 2 10.90 -41.03 17.18
CA SER A 2 10.06 -39.83 17.14
C SER A 2 10.93 -38.72 16.58
N GLU A 3 10.50 -38.08 15.50
CA GLU A 3 11.09 -36.83 15.04
C GLU A 3 11.04 -35.84 16.21
N THR A 4 12.18 -35.66 16.89
CA THR A 4 12.33 -34.62 17.89
C THR A 4 12.20 -33.29 17.15
N PHE A 5 11.19 -32.51 17.51
CA PHE A 5 10.92 -31.21 16.93
C PHE A 5 12.19 -30.34 16.97
N ASP A 6 12.71 -29.97 15.80
CA ASP A 6 13.82 -29.05 15.68
C ASP A 6 13.29 -27.61 15.71
N SER A 7 13.39 -27.00 16.89
CA SER A 7 12.94 -25.63 17.12
C SER A 7 13.65 -24.62 16.23
N THR A 8 14.94 -24.83 15.92
CA THR A 8 15.73 -23.88 15.13
C THR A 8 15.23 -23.87 13.70
N VAL A 9 15.03 -25.05 13.09
CA VAL A 9 14.47 -25.17 11.73
C VAL A 9 13.04 -24.61 11.65
N PHE A 10 12.24 -24.78 12.71
CA PHE A 10 10.89 -24.20 12.76
C PHE A 10 10.93 -22.68 12.71
N PHE A 11 11.71 -22.03 13.58
CA PHE A 11 11.76 -20.56 13.64
C PHE A 11 12.48 -19.93 12.45
N GLU A 12 13.44 -20.63 11.85
CA GLU A 12 14.03 -20.24 10.57
C GLU A 12 12.95 -20.15 9.48
N LYS A 13 12.11 -21.18 9.33
CA LYS A 13 11.00 -21.17 8.37
C LYS A 13 9.99 -20.06 8.63
N GLU A 14 9.65 -19.80 9.89
CA GLU A 14 8.78 -18.68 10.23
C GLU A 14 9.43 -17.33 9.89
N TYR A 15 10.72 -17.15 10.15
CA TYR A 15 11.45 -15.95 9.72
C TYR A 15 11.44 -15.78 8.19
N GLU A 16 11.68 -16.84 7.42
CA GLU A 16 11.63 -16.81 5.95
C GLU A 16 10.23 -16.46 5.43
N LYS A 17 9.18 -17.02 6.06
CA LYS A 17 7.79 -16.70 5.76
C LYS A 17 7.50 -15.22 5.97
N GLU A 18 7.98 -14.61 7.06
CA GLU A 18 7.81 -13.17 7.29
C GLU A 18 8.52 -12.30 6.25
N LEU A 19 9.66 -12.77 5.70
CA LEU A 19 10.31 -12.10 4.57
C LEU A 19 9.49 -12.21 3.28
N LYS A 20 8.87 -13.35 3.01
CA LYS A 20 7.95 -13.51 1.86
C LYS A 20 6.73 -12.61 1.98
N VAL A 21 6.12 -12.55 3.16
CA VAL A 21 4.98 -11.64 3.43
C VAL A 21 5.36 -10.19 3.16
N LYS A 22 6.56 -9.77 3.56
CA LYS A 22 7.08 -8.44 3.23
C LYS A 22 7.16 -8.20 1.71
N GLU A 23 7.64 -9.17 0.95
CA GLU A 23 7.71 -9.07 -0.52
C GLU A 23 6.31 -8.95 -1.12
N ASP A 24 5.35 -9.74 -0.66
CA ASP A 24 3.95 -9.67 -1.10
C ASP A 24 3.31 -8.30 -0.77
N ILE A 25 3.57 -7.78 0.43
CA ILE A 25 3.16 -6.42 0.82
C ILE A 25 3.76 -5.39 -0.16
N ASN A 26 5.05 -5.48 -0.47
CA ASN A 26 5.67 -4.54 -1.42
C ASN A 26 5.12 -4.68 -2.85
N ASN A 27 4.83 -5.90 -3.31
CA ASN A 27 4.26 -6.15 -4.62
C ASN A 27 2.85 -5.53 -4.77
N ASN A 28 2.09 -5.48 -3.68
CA ASN A 28 0.76 -4.86 -3.66
C ASN A 28 0.78 -3.32 -3.82
N ILE A 29 1.93 -2.66 -3.56
CA ILE A 29 2.05 -1.20 -3.72
C ILE A 29 1.78 -0.79 -5.18
N THR A 30 2.22 -1.59 -6.16
CA THR A 30 1.98 -1.32 -7.58
C THR A 30 0.48 -1.19 -7.88
N ASN A 31 -0.33 -2.12 -7.38
CA ASN A 31 -1.78 -2.09 -7.56
C ASN A 31 -2.42 -0.85 -6.92
N ILE A 32 -1.94 -0.45 -5.73
CA ILE A 32 -2.40 0.75 -5.04
C ILE A 32 -2.09 2.01 -5.87
N LEU A 33 -0.86 2.11 -6.40
CA LEU A 33 -0.44 3.23 -7.24
C LEU A 33 -1.24 3.29 -8.55
N THR A 34 -1.52 2.15 -9.18
CA THR A 34 -2.37 2.08 -10.38
C THR A 34 -3.79 2.58 -10.10
N MET A 35 -4.42 2.15 -9.00
CA MET A 35 -5.74 2.65 -8.61
C MET A 35 -5.74 4.15 -8.30
N LEU A 36 -4.70 4.65 -7.64
CA LEU A 36 -4.53 6.07 -7.37
C LEU A 36 -4.43 6.87 -8.67
N ALA A 37 -3.58 6.43 -9.60
CA ALA A 37 -3.41 7.07 -10.90
C ALA A 37 -4.72 7.08 -11.72
N PHE A 38 -5.46 5.98 -11.72
CA PHE A 38 -6.75 5.88 -12.38
C PHE A 38 -7.77 6.87 -11.81
N ASN A 39 -7.92 6.91 -10.48
CA ASN A 39 -8.83 7.84 -9.80
C ASN A 39 -8.46 9.30 -10.09
N LEU A 40 -7.17 9.66 -10.01
CA LEU A 40 -6.70 11.01 -10.31
C LEU A 40 -6.94 11.38 -11.78
N THR A 41 -6.69 10.46 -12.72
CA THR A 41 -6.91 10.70 -14.15
C THR A 41 -8.37 11.00 -14.46
N ILE A 42 -9.30 10.19 -13.94
CA ILE A 42 -10.74 10.42 -14.11
C ILE A 42 -11.12 11.77 -13.51
N PHE A 43 -10.70 12.04 -12.27
CA PHE A 43 -11.02 13.29 -11.59
C PHE A 43 -10.51 14.52 -12.36
N SER A 44 -9.26 14.48 -12.82
CA SER A 44 -8.65 15.55 -13.61
C SER A 44 -9.40 15.75 -14.94
N TYR A 45 -9.77 14.67 -15.64
CA TYR A 45 -10.58 14.76 -16.86
C TYR A 45 -11.91 15.47 -16.59
N LEU A 46 -12.61 15.11 -15.52
CA LEU A 46 -13.90 15.72 -15.17
C LEU A 46 -13.73 17.21 -14.86
N ILE A 47 -12.75 17.59 -14.04
CA ILE A 47 -12.53 19.01 -13.69
C ILE A 47 -12.18 19.86 -14.91
N ILE A 48 -11.29 19.39 -15.78
CA ILE A 48 -10.84 20.17 -16.95
C ILE A 48 -11.99 20.40 -17.94
N ASN A 49 -12.89 19.43 -18.07
CA ASN A 49 -13.98 19.48 -19.05
C ASN A 49 -15.29 20.00 -18.49
N ILE A 50 -15.37 20.39 -17.21
CA ILE A 50 -16.56 21.05 -16.67
C ILE A 50 -16.62 22.48 -17.24
N PRO A 51 -17.74 22.89 -17.86
CA PRO A 51 -17.97 24.26 -18.24
C PRO A 51 -18.08 25.11 -16.97
N LEU A 52 -16.96 25.70 -16.56
CA LEU A 52 -16.91 26.66 -15.48
C LEU A 52 -17.76 27.87 -15.88
N LEU A 53 -18.96 28.00 -15.29
CA LEU A 53 -19.77 29.23 -15.20
C LEU A 53 -20.94 29.45 -16.18
N GLU A 54 -21.31 28.49 -17.04
CA GLU A 54 -22.58 28.57 -17.77
C GLU A 54 -23.70 27.80 -17.06
N ILE A 55 -24.16 28.30 -15.90
CA ILE A 55 -25.40 27.81 -15.28
C ILE A 55 -26.55 28.26 -16.20
N ARG A 56 -26.90 27.40 -17.16
CA ARG A 56 -27.89 27.72 -18.19
C ARG A 56 -29.31 27.51 -17.69
N ASN A 57 -29.54 26.51 -16.82
CA ASN A 57 -30.87 26.13 -16.33
C ASN A 57 -30.89 25.69 -14.85
N TYR A 58 -32.09 25.70 -14.25
CA TYR A 58 -32.31 25.28 -12.85
C TYR A 58 -32.01 23.79 -12.62
N ASP A 59 -32.25 22.94 -13.64
CA ASP A 59 -31.99 21.50 -13.60
C ASP A 59 -30.49 21.18 -13.46
N ASP A 60 -29.62 22.00 -14.06
CA ASP A 60 -28.16 21.85 -13.98
C ASP A 60 -27.63 22.25 -12.59
N THR A 61 -28.36 23.10 -11.87
CA THR A 61 -27.91 23.65 -10.58
C THR A 61 -27.71 22.55 -9.53
N ILE A 62 -28.60 21.56 -9.48
CA ILE A 62 -28.47 20.41 -8.58
C ILE A 62 -27.23 19.59 -8.94
N ALA A 63 -27.00 19.35 -10.22
CA ALA A 63 -25.83 18.60 -10.68
C ALA A 63 -24.51 19.31 -10.33
N PHE A 64 -24.44 20.64 -10.48
CA PHE A 64 -23.28 21.43 -10.03
C PHE A 64 -23.04 21.33 -8.52
N ILE A 65 -24.10 21.36 -7.69
CA ILE A 65 -23.99 21.18 -6.24
C ILE A 65 -23.42 19.80 -5.91
N VAL A 66 -23.92 18.75 -6.58
CA VAL A 66 -23.42 17.37 -6.40
C VAL A 66 -21.94 17.27 -6.77
N VAL A 67 -21.54 17.79 -7.93
CA VAL A 67 -20.13 17.80 -8.36
C VAL A 67 -19.25 18.53 -7.34
N TYR A 68 -19.68 19.69 -6.85
CA TYR A 68 -18.90 20.47 -5.89
C TYR A 68 -18.77 19.75 -4.53
N LEU A 69 -19.88 19.28 -3.97
CA LEU A 69 -19.90 18.59 -2.67
C LEU A 69 -19.10 17.30 -2.70
N PHE A 70 -19.34 16.44 -3.69
CA PHE A 70 -18.61 15.18 -3.83
C PHE A 70 -17.17 15.39 -4.28
N GLY A 71 -16.87 16.46 -5.04
CA GLY A 71 -15.52 16.87 -5.37
C GLY A 71 -14.70 17.21 -4.12
N TRP A 72 -15.28 17.93 -3.16
CA TRP A 72 -14.63 18.17 -1.86
C TRP A 72 -14.44 16.88 -1.06
N CYS A 73 -15.44 15.98 -1.05
CA CYS A 73 -15.27 14.67 -0.43
C CYS A 73 -14.09 13.90 -1.04
N PHE A 74 -13.98 13.86 -2.38
CA PHE A 74 -12.86 13.22 -3.08
C PHE A 74 -11.51 13.80 -2.64
N ILE A 75 -11.39 15.12 -2.52
CA ILE A 75 -10.16 15.78 -2.05
C ILE A 75 -9.82 15.35 -0.62
N ILE A 76 -10.80 15.38 0.30
CA ILE A 76 -10.59 14.99 1.71
C ILE A 76 -10.13 13.53 1.84
N TYR A 77 -10.75 12.62 1.10
CA TYR A 77 -10.36 11.21 1.10
C TYR A 77 -9.00 11.00 0.44
N SER A 78 -8.68 11.75 -0.62
CA SER A 78 -7.36 11.75 -1.25
C SER A 78 -6.27 12.21 -0.29
N LEU A 79 -6.50 13.27 0.49
CA LEU A 79 -5.58 13.71 1.53
C LEU A 79 -5.35 12.63 2.59
N ASN A 80 -6.41 11.93 3.03
CA ASN A 80 -6.28 10.80 3.94
C ASN A 80 -5.43 9.66 3.36
N ILE A 81 -5.57 9.36 2.06
CA ILE A 81 -4.72 8.38 1.38
C ILE A 81 -3.25 8.81 1.47
N PHE A 82 -2.94 10.08 1.21
CA PHE A 82 -1.57 10.59 1.31
C PHE A 82 -1.02 10.55 2.75
N ILE A 83 -1.85 10.80 3.78
CA ILE A 83 -1.44 10.65 5.19
C ILE A 83 -1.05 9.21 5.49
N HIS A 84 -1.87 8.23 5.09
CA HIS A 84 -1.54 6.82 5.31
C HIS A 84 -0.33 6.37 4.49
N PHE A 85 -0.16 6.87 3.27
CA PHE A 85 1.04 6.65 2.48
C PHE A 85 2.28 7.22 3.14
N TYR A 86 2.20 8.44 3.69
CA TYR A 86 3.28 9.05 4.44
C TYR A 86 3.65 8.19 5.65
N ASN A 87 2.67 7.73 6.43
CA ASN A 87 2.93 6.86 7.58
C ASN A 87 3.57 5.52 7.16
N TYR A 88 3.15 4.96 6.02
CA TYR A 88 3.73 3.72 5.48
C TYR A 88 5.23 3.86 5.16
N TYR A 89 5.68 5.00 4.65
CA TYR A 89 7.08 5.25 4.27
C TYR A 89 7.92 5.93 5.34
N SER A 90 7.32 6.78 6.17
CA SER A 90 8.02 7.58 7.18
C SER A 90 8.30 6.78 8.46
N ASP A 91 7.55 5.71 8.74
CA ASP A 91 7.86 4.88 9.89
C ASP A 91 9.18 4.13 9.65
N ASN A 92 10.17 4.43 10.50
CA ASN A 92 11.48 3.77 10.58
C ASN A 92 11.38 2.31 11.09
N CYS A 93 10.26 1.63 10.83
CA CYS A 93 10.07 0.21 11.07
C CYS A 93 10.92 -0.61 10.10
N LEU A 94 12.21 -0.71 10.41
CA LEU A 94 13.16 -1.53 9.68
C LEU A 94 12.96 -3.00 10.05
N TYR A 95 12.86 -3.84 9.02
CA TYR A 95 12.87 -5.29 9.19
C TYR A 95 14.20 -5.74 9.79
N LYS A 96 14.13 -6.63 10.77
CA LYS A 96 15.32 -7.34 11.26
C LYS A 96 15.73 -8.33 10.18
N LYS A 97 16.99 -8.23 9.75
CA LYS A 97 17.64 -9.18 8.85
C LYS A 97 18.75 -9.89 9.60
N ILE A 98 19.05 -11.12 9.21
CA ILE A 98 20.24 -11.82 9.67
C ILE A 98 21.46 -10.90 9.46
N PRO A 99 22.30 -10.69 10.49
CA PRO A 99 23.49 -9.87 10.36
C PRO A 99 24.42 -10.40 9.25
N TYR A 100 25.22 -9.51 8.65
CA TYR A 100 26.14 -9.89 7.57
C TYR A 100 27.09 -11.01 7.98
N SER A 101 27.40 -11.90 7.05
CA SER A 101 28.24 -13.10 7.21
C SER A 101 29.54 -12.83 7.96
N ASP A 102 30.15 -11.68 7.75
CA ASP A 102 31.46 -11.36 8.30
C ASP A 102 31.41 -11.20 9.83
N LYS A 103 30.34 -10.59 10.35
CA LYS A 103 30.12 -10.43 11.80
C LYS A 103 29.72 -11.74 12.48
N LEU A 104 28.96 -12.59 11.77
CA LEU A 104 28.64 -13.94 12.23
C LEU A 104 29.90 -14.81 12.28
N ASN A 105 30.76 -14.71 11.25
CA ASN A 105 32.02 -15.44 11.20
C ASN A 105 32.98 -15.01 12.34
N GLU A 106 33.07 -13.73 12.67
CA GLU A 106 33.85 -13.27 13.82
C GLU A 106 33.31 -13.83 15.14
N TYR A 107 31.99 -13.81 15.34
CA TYR A 107 31.36 -14.39 16.53
C TYR A 107 31.57 -15.92 16.60
N PHE A 108 31.36 -16.64 15.51
CA PHE A 108 31.56 -18.09 15.47
C PHE A 108 33.02 -18.49 15.64
N LYS A 109 33.97 -17.70 15.12
CA LYS A 109 35.41 -17.88 15.39
C LYS A 109 35.74 -17.66 16.87
N SER A 110 35.11 -16.68 17.53
CA SER A 110 35.30 -16.48 18.97
C SER A 110 34.79 -17.65 19.84
N LEU A 111 33.97 -18.54 19.25
CA LEU A 111 33.44 -19.74 19.90
C LEU A 111 34.25 -21.01 19.56
N GLU A 112 35.26 -20.95 18.68
CA GLU A 112 36.03 -22.14 18.26
C GLU A 112 36.76 -22.85 19.40
N GLU A 113 37.10 -22.13 20.48
CA GLU A 113 37.82 -22.66 21.64
C GLU A 113 36.92 -23.43 22.63
N TYR A 114 35.59 -23.40 22.45
CA TYR A 114 34.64 -24.05 23.35
C TYR A 114 34.23 -25.43 22.82
N GLU A 115 34.30 -26.47 23.68
CA GLU A 115 33.86 -27.84 23.34
C GLU A 115 32.37 -27.90 22.95
N GLU A 116 31.53 -27.00 23.49
CA GLU A 116 30.08 -26.93 23.21
C GLU A 116 29.70 -25.85 22.17
N LYS A 117 30.62 -25.43 21.28
CA LYS A 117 30.36 -24.31 20.33
C LYS A 117 29.05 -24.43 19.53
N GLU A 118 28.69 -25.64 19.09
CA GLU A 118 27.47 -25.87 18.29
C GLU A 118 26.21 -25.53 19.06
N LYS A 119 26.19 -25.80 20.37
CA LYS A 119 25.06 -25.47 21.23
C LYS A 119 24.88 -23.97 21.38
N TYR A 120 25.97 -23.22 21.62
CA TYR A 120 25.92 -21.76 21.71
C TYR A 120 25.51 -21.11 20.38
N ILE A 121 25.98 -21.65 19.25
CA ILE A 121 25.57 -21.20 17.92
C ILE A 121 24.08 -21.44 17.71
N ASN A 122 23.59 -22.64 18.03
CA ASN A 122 22.18 -22.99 17.89
C ASN A 122 21.27 -22.15 18.79
N GLU A 123 21.66 -21.92 20.05
CA GLU A 123 20.92 -21.04 20.97
C GLU A 123 20.88 -19.59 20.48
N TYR A 124 22.00 -19.09 19.97
CA TYR A 124 22.09 -17.75 19.38
C TYR A 124 21.17 -17.62 18.16
N LEU A 125 21.24 -18.57 17.21
CA LEU A 125 20.43 -18.57 16.00
C LEU A 125 18.94 -18.69 16.33
N LEU A 126 18.59 -19.60 17.24
CA LEU A 126 17.21 -19.78 17.70
C LEU A 126 16.66 -18.48 18.31
N SER A 127 17.40 -17.85 19.22
CA SER A 127 17.03 -16.57 19.83
C SER A 127 16.84 -15.48 18.78
N PHE A 128 17.79 -15.39 17.84
CA PHE A 128 17.71 -14.44 16.74
C PHE A 128 16.46 -14.67 15.88
N TYR A 129 16.17 -15.91 15.47
CA TYR A 129 15.02 -16.22 14.63
C TYR A 129 13.70 -15.90 15.34
N ILE A 130 13.57 -16.18 16.63
CA ILE A 130 12.40 -15.81 17.44
C ILE A 130 12.22 -14.29 17.47
N ASP A 131 13.29 -13.56 17.77
CA ASP A 131 13.25 -12.09 17.86
C ASP A 131 12.98 -11.42 16.51
N ALA A 132 13.56 -11.96 15.45
CA ALA A 132 13.44 -11.44 14.09
C ALA A 132 12.05 -11.72 13.52
N SER A 133 11.54 -12.95 13.64
CA SER A 133 10.20 -13.31 13.20
C SER A 133 9.13 -12.50 13.94
N THR A 134 9.22 -12.40 15.27
CA THR A 134 8.27 -11.62 16.09
C THR A 134 8.26 -10.14 15.70
N TRP A 135 9.44 -9.55 15.51
CA TRP A 135 9.56 -8.14 15.11
C TRP A 135 9.04 -7.91 13.70
N ASN A 136 9.42 -8.76 12.75
CA ASN A 136 9.00 -8.65 11.36
C ASN A 136 7.49 -8.88 11.21
N SER A 137 6.89 -9.78 11.98
CA SER A 137 5.43 -10.00 12.03
C SER A 137 4.70 -8.72 12.44
N LYS A 138 5.15 -8.03 13.50
CA LYS A 138 4.54 -6.76 13.93
C LYS A 138 4.61 -5.69 12.84
N ILE A 139 5.74 -5.61 12.13
CA ILE A 139 5.90 -4.67 11.01
C ILE A 139 4.97 -5.06 9.85
N ASN A 140 4.89 -6.35 9.52
CA ASN A 140 4.02 -6.86 8.47
C ASN A 140 2.54 -6.60 8.76
N GLU A 141 2.08 -6.86 9.99
CA GLU A 141 0.71 -6.55 10.42
C GLU A 141 0.40 -5.06 10.27
N TYR A 142 1.28 -4.19 10.78
CA TYR A 142 1.11 -2.74 10.69
C TYR A 142 1.05 -2.25 9.24
N ARG A 143 1.98 -2.70 8.39
CA ARG A 143 2.04 -2.33 6.97
C ARG A 143 0.83 -2.86 6.20
N SER A 144 0.39 -4.07 6.49
CA SER A 144 -0.79 -4.69 5.89
C SER A 144 -2.07 -3.91 6.26
N ASP A 145 -2.23 -3.50 7.51
CA ASP A 145 -3.36 -2.66 7.96
C ASP A 145 -3.37 -1.30 7.25
N LEU A 146 -2.21 -0.63 7.13
CA LEU A 146 -2.11 0.61 6.36
C LEU A 146 -2.49 0.42 4.89
N GLN A 147 -1.99 -0.63 4.23
CA GLN A 147 -2.37 -0.93 2.85
C GLN A 147 -3.85 -1.24 2.70
N TYR A 148 -4.45 -1.95 3.65
CA TYR A 148 -5.88 -2.21 3.68
C TYR A 148 -6.68 -0.90 3.79
N LYS A 149 -6.29 0.00 4.70
CA LYS A 149 -6.90 1.33 4.84
C LYS A 149 -6.79 2.14 3.56
N ILE A 150 -5.61 2.19 2.94
CA ILE A 150 -5.40 2.90 1.67
C ILE A 150 -6.31 2.33 0.56
N ARG A 151 -6.35 1.00 0.39
CA ARG A 151 -7.21 0.36 -0.62
C ARG A 151 -8.68 0.65 -0.39
N LYS A 152 -9.14 0.60 0.86
CA LYS A 152 -10.52 0.95 1.23
C LYS A 152 -10.86 2.39 0.84
N LEU A 153 -9.96 3.33 1.13
CA LEU A 153 -10.15 4.74 0.77
C LEU A 153 -10.13 4.96 -0.75
N LEU A 154 -9.24 4.28 -1.49
CA LEU A 154 -9.22 4.32 -2.95
C LEU A 154 -10.51 3.81 -3.57
N PHE A 155 -11.09 2.75 -3.00
CA PHE A 155 -12.38 2.23 -3.43
C PHE A 155 -13.53 3.21 -3.15
N ILE A 156 -13.53 3.86 -1.98
CA ILE A 156 -14.49 4.93 -1.65
C ILE A 156 -14.36 6.10 -2.64
N ASN A 157 -13.13 6.52 -2.95
CA ASN A 157 -12.86 7.55 -3.95
C ASN A 157 -13.41 7.18 -5.33
N PHE A 158 -13.26 5.92 -5.73
CA PHE A 158 -13.82 5.44 -6.99
C PHE A 158 -15.35 5.53 -7.01
N ILE A 159 -16.03 5.16 -5.92
CA ILE A 159 -17.49 5.32 -5.80
C ILE A 159 -17.89 6.80 -5.90
N ILE A 160 -17.16 7.68 -5.22
CA ILE A 160 -17.39 9.13 -5.30
C ILE A 160 -17.26 9.63 -6.73
N LEU A 161 -16.26 9.15 -7.48
CA LEU A 161 -16.08 9.51 -8.89
C LEU A 161 -17.25 9.06 -9.77
N ILE A 162 -17.86 7.90 -9.51
CA ILE A 162 -19.06 7.46 -10.22
C ILE A 162 -20.21 8.46 -9.99
N ILE A 163 -20.40 8.90 -8.75
CA ILE A 163 -21.45 9.89 -8.40
C ILE A 163 -21.18 11.22 -9.10
N ILE A 164 -19.94 11.70 -9.06
CA ILE A 164 -19.52 12.94 -9.74
C ILE A 164 -19.73 12.79 -11.25
N PHE A 165 -19.39 11.64 -11.84
CA PHE A 165 -19.53 11.38 -13.27
C PHE A 165 -20.99 11.46 -13.72
N ILE A 166 -21.94 10.92 -12.95
CA ILE A 166 -23.36 11.00 -13.28
C ILE A 166 -23.80 12.47 -13.34
N ALA A 167 -23.45 13.27 -12.32
CA ALA A 167 -23.78 14.69 -12.29
C ALA A 167 -23.08 15.46 -13.42
N TYR A 168 -21.82 15.14 -13.70
CA TYR A 168 -21.07 15.69 -14.83
C TYR A 168 -21.75 15.39 -16.18
N TYR A 169 -22.23 14.17 -16.39
CA TYR A 169 -22.91 13.78 -17.62
C TYR A 169 -24.21 14.58 -17.85
N VAL A 170 -24.94 14.88 -16.76
CA VAL A 170 -26.12 15.76 -16.80
C VAL A 170 -25.71 17.19 -17.19
N ILE A 171 -24.68 17.76 -16.57
CA ILE A 171 -24.17 19.11 -16.89
C ILE A 171 -23.78 19.22 -18.37
N MET A 172 -23.19 18.15 -18.92
CA MET A 172 -22.79 18.10 -20.32
C MET A 172 -23.95 17.82 -21.28
N ASN A 173 -25.20 17.76 -20.82
CA ASN A 173 -26.38 17.35 -21.62
C ASN A 173 -26.17 16.02 -22.37
N GLY A 174 -25.39 15.11 -21.78
CA GLY A 174 -25.03 13.83 -22.38
C GLY A 174 -23.95 13.87 -23.46
N GLU A 175 -23.41 15.04 -23.80
CA GLU A 175 -22.35 15.21 -24.79
C GLU A 175 -20.96 15.18 -24.12
N LEU A 176 -20.29 14.03 -24.18
CA LEU A 176 -18.91 13.93 -23.70
C LEU A 176 -17.95 14.59 -24.70
N ASN A 177 -17.05 15.45 -24.21
CA ASN A 177 -15.95 16.00 -25.00
C ASN A 177 -14.97 14.88 -25.36
N ILE A 178 -15.22 14.24 -26.50
CA ILE A 178 -14.30 13.31 -27.15
C ILE A 178 -13.46 14.17 -28.10
N TYR A 179 -12.13 14.12 -27.98
CA TYR A 179 -11.25 14.73 -28.97
C TYR A 179 -11.52 14.11 -30.35
N THR A 180 -12.37 14.73 -31.16
CA THR A 180 -12.48 14.41 -32.58
C THR A 180 -11.20 14.86 -33.26
N ILE A 181 -10.26 13.93 -33.46
CA ILE A 181 -9.15 14.12 -34.38
C ILE A 181 -9.77 14.21 -35.77
N LYS A 182 -9.95 15.43 -36.28
CA LYS A 182 -10.28 15.63 -37.69
C LYS A 182 -9.08 15.16 -38.51
N ILE A 183 -9.19 13.96 -39.09
CA ILE A 183 -8.27 13.52 -40.13
C ILE A 183 -8.56 14.43 -41.33
N LYS A 184 -7.59 15.26 -41.72
CA LYS A 184 -7.65 16.02 -42.98
C LYS A 184 -7.61 15.00 -44.12
N GLU A 185 -8.66 14.95 -44.93
CA GLU A 185 -8.61 14.40 -46.29
C GLU A 185 -7.78 15.33 -47.21
#